data_AF-A0A2H4TYW7-F1
#
_entry.id   AF-A0A2H4TYW7-F1
#
_cell.length_a   1.000
_cell.length_b   1.000
_cell.length_c   1.000
_cell.angle_alpha   90.00
_cell.angle_beta   90.00
_cell.angle_gamma   90.00
#
_symmetry.space_group_name_H-M   'P 1'
#
loop_
_entity.id
_entity.type
_entity.pdbx_description
1 polymer ?
#
loop_
_entity_poly.entity_id
_entity_poly.type
_entity_poly.pdbx_seq_one_letter_code
_entity_poly.pdbx_strand_id
1 'polypeptide(L)' 'MRGVFARFFDLEALTAWQETAADVTFYFRWTEDRAWGMTYARLKWWVSQASRINKLRNPEPDE' A
#
# COMPACT_ATOMS: atom_id res chain seq x y z
N MET A 1 12.15 -10.90 20.78
CA MET A 1 11.55 -10.26 21.98
C MET A 1 10.11 -10.76 22.12
N ARG A 2 9.76 -11.29 23.30
CA ARG A 2 8.40 -11.73 23.65
C ARG A 2 7.57 -10.52 24.06
N GLY A 3 6.33 -10.48 23.59
CA GLY A 3 5.21 -9.87 24.32
C GLY A 3 4.99 -8.37 24.09
N VAL A 4 4.33 -8.02 22.98
CA VAL A 4 3.37 -6.91 23.00
C VAL A 4 2.05 -7.50 22.54
N PHE A 5 1.08 -7.55 23.46
CA PHE A 5 -0.26 -8.03 23.14
C PHE A 5 -0.88 -7.07 22.13
N ALA A 6 -1.21 -7.58 20.94
CA ALA A 6 -1.88 -6.85 19.85
C ALA A 6 -3.27 -6.29 20.21
N ARG A 7 -3.73 -6.45 21.46
CA ARG A 7 -5.03 -5.98 21.97
C ARG A 7 -4.95 -4.75 22.88
N PHE A 8 -3.75 -4.23 23.16
CA PHE A 8 -3.57 -3.08 24.06
C PHE A 8 -3.65 -1.73 23.35
N PHE A 9 -3.41 -1.73 22.04
CA PHE A 9 -3.76 -0.60 21.21
C PHE A 9 -5.11 -0.94 20.59
N ASP A 10 -6.16 -0.23 20.95
CA ASP A 10 -7.32 -0.01 20.07
C ASP A 10 -6.85 0.77 18.82
N LEU A 11 -5.87 0.21 18.09
CA LEU A 11 -5.66 0.47 16.69
C LEU A 11 -6.90 -0.14 16.06
N GLU A 12 -7.93 0.69 15.87
CA GLU A 12 -8.99 0.38 14.91
C GLU A 12 -8.33 -0.33 13.74
N ALA A 13 -8.72 -1.59 13.50
CA ALA A 13 -8.16 -2.37 12.41
C ALA A 13 -8.13 -1.46 11.19
N LEU A 14 -6.93 -1.12 10.71
CA LEU A 14 -6.78 -0.08 9.69
C LEU A 14 -7.77 -0.39 8.59
N THR A 15 -8.57 0.61 8.22
CA THR A 15 -9.52 0.40 7.13
C THR A 15 -8.73 -0.04 5.90
N ALA A 16 -9.27 -0.96 5.08
CA ALA A 16 -8.58 -1.41 3.87
C ALA A 16 -8.12 -0.25 2.97
N TRP A 17 -8.79 0.90 3.06
CA TRP A 17 -8.37 2.15 2.45
C TRP A 17 -7.06 2.70 3.01
N GLN A 18 -6.87 2.75 4.33
CA GLN A 18 -5.64 3.24 4.99
C GLN A 18 -4.44 2.37 4.63
N GLU A 19 -4.59 1.04 4.66
CA GLU A 19 -3.54 0.11 4.26
C GLU A 19 -3.14 0.35 2.79
N THR A 20 -4.13 0.43 1.90
CA THR A 20 -3.87 0.67 0.47
C THR A 20 -3.21 2.04 0.22
N ALA A 21 -3.60 3.08 0.96
CA ALA A 21 -2.99 4.40 0.87
C ALA A 21 -1.53 4.39 1.30
N ALA A 22 -1.20 3.69 2.38
CA ALA A 22 0.16 3.51 2.86
C ALA A 22 1.04 2.76 1.83
N ASP A 23 0.54 1.63 1.30
CA ASP A 23 1.25 0.82 0.31
C ASP A 23 1.57 1.61 -0.97
N VAL A 24 0.58 2.35 -1.49
CA VAL A 24 0.77 3.19 -2.68
C VAL A 24 1.79 4.31 -2.41
N THR A 25 1.70 4.96 -1.24
CA THR A 25 2.65 6.01 -0.85
C THR A 25 4.07 5.47 -0.80
N PHE A 26 4.26 4.30 -0.17
CA PHE A 26 5.54 3.63 -0.04
C PHE A 26 6.11 3.22 -1.40
N TYR A 27 5.32 2.53 -2.24
CA TYR A 27 5.77 2.00 -3.53
C TYR A 27 6.27 3.12 -4.46
N PHE A 28 5.52 4.22 -4.55
CA PHE A 28 5.85 5.34 -5.42
C PHE A 28 6.77 6.38 -4.77
N ARG A 29 7.21 6.16 -3.52
CA ARG A 29 8.03 7.11 -2.73
C ARG A 29 7.41 8.50 -2.69
N TRP A 30 6.10 8.57 -2.52
CA TRP A 30 5.39 9.84 -2.39
C TRP A 30 5.49 10.39 -0.98
N THR A 31 5.30 11.70 -0.89
CA THR A 31 5.09 12.36 0.38
C THR A 31 3.76 11.94 0.99
N GLU A 32 3.74 11.98 2.31
CA GLU A 32 2.77 11.34 3.19
C GLU A 32 1.32 11.68 2.83
N ASP A 33 1.01 12.87 2.33
CA ASP A 33 -0.38 13.30 2.15
C ASP A 33 -1.03 12.88 0.82
N ARG A 34 -0.23 12.53 -0.20
CA ARG A 34 -0.76 12.46 -1.57
C ARG A 34 -1.79 11.35 -1.76
N ALA A 35 -1.55 10.17 -1.20
CA ALA A 35 -2.47 9.03 -1.30
C ALA A 35 -3.65 9.14 -0.34
N TRP A 36 -3.48 9.85 0.79
CA TRP A 36 -4.48 9.97 1.85
C TRP A 36 -5.64 10.90 1.50
N GLY A 37 -5.48 11.74 0.48
CA GLY A 37 -6.59 12.50 -0.11
C GLY A 37 -7.37 11.75 -1.21
N MET A 38 -7.00 10.51 -1.54
CA MET A 38 -7.59 9.79 -2.68
C MET A 38 -8.79 8.92 -2.29
N THR A 39 -9.73 8.78 -3.21
CA THR A 39 -10.81 7.80 -3.07
C THR A 39 -10.25 6.37 -3.17
N TYR A 40 -10.93 5.40 -2.56
CA TYR A 40 -10.52 3.99 -2.62
C TYR A 40 -10.41 3.45 -4.06
N ALA A 41 -11.32 3.87 -4.95
CA ALA A 41 -11.26 3.50 -6.37
C ALA A 41 -9.97 4.01 -7.04
N ARG A 42 -9.53 5.23 -6.70
CA ARG A 42 -8.29 5.81 -7.22
C ARG A 42 -7.06 5.11 -6.66
N LEU A 43 -7.09 4.71 -5.38
CA LEU A 43 -6.02 3.90 -4.79
C LEU A 43 -5.86 2.54 -5.48
N LYS A 44 -6.96 1.82 -5.73
CA LYS A 44 -6.91 0.55 -6.49
C LYS A 44 -6.36 0.71 -7.90
N TRP A 45 -6.64 1.83 -8.56
CA TRP A 45 -6.04 2.14 -9.85
C TRP A 45 -4.51 2.26 -9.75
N TRP A 46 -4.01 2.93 -8.71
CA TRP A 46 -2.56 3.04 -8.47
C TRP A 46 -1.91 1.72 -8.09
N VAL A 47 -2.59 0.84 -7.35
CA VAL A 47 -2.14 -0.54 -7.12
C VAL A 47 -1.94 -1.28 -8.44
N SER A 48 -2.89 -1.16 -9.38
CA SER A 48 -2.75 -1.76 -10.72
C SER A 48 -1.55 -1.18 -11.49
N GLN A 49 -1.28 0.13 -11.37
CA GLN A 49 -0.08 0.73 -11.96
C GLN A 49 1.21 0.20 -11.32
N ALA A 50 1.23 0.04 -10.00
CA ALA A 50 2.37 -0.52 -9.28
C ALA A 50 2.66 -1.96 -9.74
N SER A 51 1.64 -2.80 -9.86
CA SER A 51 1.81 -4.16 -10.40
C SER A 51 2.34 -4.15 -11.83
N ARG A 52 1.84 -3.24 -12.69
CA ARG A 52 2.31 -3.11 -14.08
C ARG A 52 3.78 -2.68 -14.15
N ILE A 53 4.18 -1.68 -13.37
CA ILE A 53 5.55 -1.18 -13.31
C ILE A 53 6.49 -2.24 -12.76
N ASN A 54 6.05 -2.99 -11.73
CA ASN A 54 6.86 -4.06 -11.16
C ASN A 54 7.20 -5.14 -12.20
N LYS A 55 6.22 -5.55 -13.02
CA LYS A 55 6.43 -6.48 -14.14
C LYS A 55 7.39 -5.93 -15.21
N LEU A 56 7.36 -4.61 -15.47
CA LEU A 56 8.30 -3.98 -16.41
C LEU A 56 9.72 -3.88 -15.85
N ARG A 57 9.87 -3.73 -14.53
CA ARG A 57 11.19 -3.65 -13.87
C ARG A 57 11.85 -5.02 -13.73
N ASN A 58 11.05 -6.04 -13.48
CA ASN A 58 11.46 -7.43 -13.39
C ASN A 58 10.73 -8.21 -14.48
N PRO A 59 11.14 -8.08 -15.76
CA PRO A 59 10.63 -8.97 -16.78
C PRO A 59 10.98 -10.39 -16.36
N GLU A 60 9.97 -11.26 -16.22
CA GLU A 60 10.26 -12.69 -16.10
C GLU A 60 11.02 -13.11 -17.37
N PRO A 61 12.09 -13.91 -17.24
CA PRO A 61 12.75 -14.45 -18.43
C PRO A 61 11.72 -15.30 -19.17
N ASP A 62 11.46 -14.94 -20.43
CA ASP A 62 10.68 -15.76 -21.33
C ASP A 62 11.39 -17.13 -21.43
N GLU A 63 10.70 -18.19 -21.00
CA GLU A 63 11.16 -19.60 -21.09
C GLU A 63 11.24 -20.07 -22.55
#